data_AF-A0A060HMS0-F1
#
_entry.id   AF-A0A060HMS0-F1
#
_cell.length_a   1.000
_cell.length_b   1.000
_cell.length_c   1.000
_cell.angle_alpha   90.00
_cell.angle_beta   90.00
_cell.angle_gamma   90.00
#
_symmetry.space_group_name_H-M   'P 1'
#
loop_
_entity.id
_entity.type
_entity.pdbx_description
1 polymer ?
#
loop_
_entity_poly.entity_id
_entity_poly.type
_entity_poly.pdbx_seq_one_letter_code
_entity_poly.pdbx_strand_id
1 'polypeptide(L)'
;MLLKREDEKIIIRRGMVGNDMDGTPLLINGRGEAYRVNDTAVSLWNMCNGITFEDLYLEVLRISSGDEDDVRKSLEKMVKQFHKISVVEMKEMGRGNGGPSADRRPGMQT
;
A
#
# COMPACT_ATOMS: atom_id res chain seq x y z
N MET A 1 -16.98 6.29 -13.57
CA MET A 1 -17.22 5.66 -12.25
C MET A 1 -16.47 4.34 -12.20
N LEU A 2 -15.27 4.26 -11.61
CA LEU A 2 -14.50 3.01 -11.54
C LEU A 2 -13.42 3.06 -10.43
N LEU A 3 -13.78 3.32 -9.16
CA LEU A 3 -12.82 3.23 -8.04
C LEU A 3 -13.38 2.66 -6.73
N LYS A 4 -14.61 2.11 -6.69
CA LYS A 4 -15.19 1.56 -5.45
C LYS A 4 -14.49 0.31 -4.86
N ARG A 5 -13.34 -0.13 -5.40
CA ARG A 5 -12.64 -1.36 -4.97
C ARG A 5 -11.17 -1.16 -4.61
N GLU A 6 -10.58 0.02 -4.82
CA GLU A 6 -9.19 0.26 -4.41
C GLU A 6 -9.09 0.60 -2.91
N ASP A 7 -10.16 1.14 -2.32
CA ASP A 7 -10.22 1.52 -0.90
C ASP A 7 -10.19 0.31 0.05
N GLU A 8 -10.58 -0.88 -0.43
CA GLU A 8 -10.58 -2.13 0.36
C GLU A 8 -9.25 -2.90 0.28
N LYS A 9 -8.25 -2.36 -0.44
CA LYS A 9 -6.95 -2.99 -0.60
C LYS A 9 -5.93 -2.38 0.36
N ILE A 10 -5.16 -3.26 0.97
CA ILE A 10 -4.02 -2.89 1.78
C ILE A 10 -2.79 -2.80 0.88
N ILE A 11 -2.15 -1.63 0.88
CA ILE A 11 -0.88 -1.36 0.22
C ILE A 11 0.24 -1.88 1.14
N ILE A 12 1.00 -2.85 0.66
CA ILE A 12 2.10 -3.47 1.41
C ILE A 12 3.42 -3.08 0.76
N ARG A 13 4.32 -2.51 1.57
CA ARG A 13 5.66 -2.10 1.14
C ARG A 13 6.50 -3.31 0.78
N ARG A 14 7.19 -3.23 -0.36
CA ARG A 14 8.14 -4.26 -0.84
C ARG A 14 9.43 -3.60 -1.29
N GLY A 15 10.51 -4.36 -1.34
CA GLY A 15 11.82 -3.85 -1.77
C GLY A 15 12.54 -3.04 -0.69
N MET A 16 13.53 -2.27 -1.11
CA MET A 16 14.41 -1.48 -0.24
C MET A 16 14.83 -0.18 -0.92
N VAL A 17 15.38 0.74 -0.12
CA VAL A 17 15.99 1.99 -0.60
C VAL A 17 17.49 1.78 -0.72
N GLY A 18 18.07 2.29 -1.80
CA GLY A 18 19.51 2.46 -1.96
C GLY A 18 19.83 3.85 -2.51
N ASN A 19 21.08 4.06 -2.87
CA ASN A 19 21.53 5.27 -3.54
C ASN A 19 22.36 4.88 -4.76
N ASP A 20 22.24 5.67 -5.82
CA ASP A 20 23.15 5.61 -6.96
C ASP A 20 24.48 6.30 -6.61
N MET A 21 25.48 6.19 -7.49
CA MET A 21 26.82 6.75 -7.30
C MET A 21 26.82 8.27 -7.07
N ASP A 22 25.83 8.96 -7.63
CA ASP A 22 25.65 10.42 -7.47
C ASP A 22 24.80 10.80 -6.24
N GLY A 23 24.41 9.82 -5.42
CA GLY A 23 23.57 10.02 -4.24
C GLY A 23 22.07 9.98 -4.53
N THR A 24 21.64 9.92 -5.80
CA THR A 24 20.22 9.85 -6.17
C THR A 24 19.54 8.64 -5.51
N PRO A 25 18.40 8.80 -4.83
CA PRO A 25 17.70 7.67 -4.22
C PRO A 25 17.23 6.65 -5.26
N LEU A 26 17.34 5.37 -4.90
CA LEU A 26 16.88 4.24 -5.68
C LEU A 26 15.82 3.46 -4.90
N LEU A 27 14.72 3.07 -5.56
CA LEU A 27 13.87 1.99 -5.07
C LEU A 27 14.26 0.69 -5.77
N ILE A 28 14.60 -0.32 -4.98
CA ILE A 28 15.06 -1.62 -5.46
C ILE A 28 13.99 -2.65 -5.12
N ASN A 29 13.41 -3.29 -6.14
CA ASN A 29 12.35 -4.28 -5.94
C ASN A 29 12.90 -5.66 -5.57
N GLY A 30 12.00 -6.63 -5.30
CA GLY A 30 12.39 -8.01 -4.94
C GLY A 30 13.09 -8.80 -6.05
N ARG A 31 13.13 -8.29 -7.29
CA ARG A 31 13.87 -8.87 -8.42
C ARG A 31 15.29 -8.30 -8.56
N GLY A 32 15.66 -7.32 -7.72
CA GLY A 32 16.93 -6.60 -7.84
C GLY A 32 16.93 -5.49 -8.89
N GLU A 33 15.77 -5.13 -9.45
CA GLU A 33 15.67 -4.00 -10.38
C GLU A 33 15.63 -2.69 -9.58
N ALA A 34 16.51 -1.75 -9.94
CA ALA A 34 16.64 -0.46 -9.28
C ALA A 34 16.03 0.66 -10.15
N TYR A 35 15.24 1.52 -9.53
CA TYR A 35 14.58 2.66 -10.17
C TYR A 35 15.00 3.95 -9.49
N ARG A 36 15.58 4.88 -10.25
CA ARG A 36 15.87 6.24 -9.77
C ARG A 36 14.57 6.96 -9.44
N VAL A 37 14.52 7.56 -8.26
CA VAL A 37 13.36 8.30 -7.76
C VAL A 37 13.81 9.57 -7.04
N ASN A 38 12.86 10.43 -6.69
CA ASN A 38 13.10 11.58 -5.81
C ASN A 38 12.74 11.26 -4.35
N ASP A 39 13.11 12.14 -3.43
CA ASP A 39 12.83 11.98 -2.00
C ASP A 39 11.34 11.91 -1.67
N THR A 40 10.50 12.59 -2.46
CA THR A 40 9.04 12.54 -2.32
C THR A 40 8.52 11.12 -2.56
N ALA A 41 8.99 10.45 -3.61
CA ALA A 41 8.62 9.07 -3.90
C ALA A 41 9.14 8.11 -2.82
N VAL A 42 10.34 8.32 -2.28
CA VAL A 42 10.85 7.52 -1.14
C VAL A 42 9.96 7.70 0.09
N SER A 43 9.57 8.94 0.40
CA SER A 43 8.70 9.26 1.53
C SER A 43 7.33 8.60 1.41
N LEU A 44 6.73 8.66 0.21
CA LEU A 44 5.46 7.99 -0.09
C LEU A 44 5.57 6.47 -0.02
N TRP A 45 6.66 5.90 -0.55
CA TRP A 45 6.90 4.47 -0.46
C TRP A 45 7.06 4.01 1.00
N ASN A 46 7.70 4.81 1.87
CA ASN A 46 7.81 4.53 3.29
C ASN A 46 6.45 4.54 4.01
N MET A 47 5.52 5.40 3.60
CA MET A 47 4.16 5.43 4.12
C MET A 47 3.33 4.20 3.69
N CYS A 48 3.66 3.59 2.55
CA CYS A 48 2.92 2.47 1.96
C CYS A 48 3.12 1.13 2.70
N ASN A 49 2.92 1.06 4.01
CA ASN A 49 3.21 -0.12 4.81
C ASN A 49 2.01 -0.62 5.63
N GLY A 50 1.14 -1.40 5.00
CA GLY A 50 -0.03 -1.97 5.66
C GLY A 50 -1.19 -1.00 5.81
N ILE A 51 -1.29 -0.03 4.88
CA ILE A 51 -2.25 1.08 4.90
C ILE A 51 -3.19 0.99 3.70
N THR A 52 -4.41 1.52 3.80
CA THR A 52 -5.32 1.65 2.65
C THR A 52 -4.95 2.85 1.78
N PHE A 53 -5.49 2.92 0.55
CA PHE A 53 -5.31 4.12 -0.28
C PHE A 53 -5.91 5.37 0.37
N GLU A 54 -7.08 5.24 1.00
CA GLU A 54 -7.76 6.38 1.64
C GLU A 54 -6.98 6.91 2.85
N ASP A 55 -6.45 6.02 3.68
CA ASP A 55 -5.59 6.41 4.82
C ASP A 55 -4.30 7.10 4.33
N LEU A 56 -3.67 6.57 3.26
CA LEU A 56 -2.51 7.19 2.64
C LEU A 56 -2.85 8.57 2.06
N TYR A 57 -4.01 8.71 1.41
CA TYR A 57 -4.50 9.98 0.88
C TYR A 57 -4.67 11.02 1.98
N LEU A 58 -5.34 10.64 3.08
CA LEU A 58 -5.53 11.52 4.23
C LEU A 58 -4.19 11.93 4.87
N GLU A 59 -3.23 11.01 4.99
CA GLU A 59 -1.89 11.31 5.49
C GLU A 59 -1.18 12.35 4.62
N VAL A 60 -1.21 12.16 3.30
CA VAL A 60 -0.58 13.07 2.34
C VAL A 60 -1.28 14.43 2.31
N LEU A 61 -2.61 14.46 2.39
CA LEU A 61 -3.37 15.70 2.41
C LEU A 61 -3.05 16.55 3.65
N ARG A 62 -2.88 15.92 4.82
CA ARG A 62 -2.51 16.64 6.05
C ARG A 62 -1.16 17.37 5.97
N ILE A 63 -0.23 16.89 5.15
CA ILE A 63 1.12 17.47 5.01
C ILE A 63 1.30 18.28 3.73
N SER A 64 0.32 18.22 2.82
CA SER A 64 0.32 18.93 1.54
C SER A 64 -0.48 20.23 1.65
N SER A 65 -0.08 21.25 0.90
CA SER A 65 -0.87 22.48 0.71
C SER A 65 -1.66 22.47 -0.60
N GLY A 66 -1.73 21.32 -1.28
CA GLY A 66 -2.39 21.16 -2.57
C GLY A 66 -3.90 20.98 -2.48
N ASP A 67 -4.57 21.14 -3.62
CA ASP A 67 -5.99 20.83 -3.78
C ASP A 67 -6.25 19.31 -3.65
N GLU A 68 -7.35 18.97 -2.99
CA GLU A 68 -7.76 17.59 -2.70
C GLU A 68 -7.81 16.70 -3.94
N ASP A 69 -8.42 17.19 -5.03
CA ASP A 69 -8.60 16.39 -6.24
C ASP A 69 -7.27 16.14 -6.96
N ASP A 70 -6.39 17.14 -6.96
CA ASP A 70 -5.07 17.03 -7.58
C ASP A 70 -4.12 16.14 -6.78
N VAL A 71 -4.20 16.21 -5.44
CA VAL A 71 -3.48 15.30 -4.54
C VAL A 71 -3.94 13.86 -4.77
N ARG A 72 -5.26 13.61 -4.81
CA ARG A 72 -5.81 12.25 -5.04
C ARG A 72 -5.33 11.68 -6.37
N LYS A 73 -5.48 12.42 -7.47
CA LYS A 73 -5.06 11.96 -8.82
C LYS A 73 -3.56 11.69 -8.89
N SER A 74 -2.75 12.53 -8.25
CA SER A 74 -1.29 12.39 -8.24
C SER A 74 -0.88 11.15 -7.44
N LEU A 75 -1.53 10.92 -6.30
CA LEU A 75 -1.27 9.77 -5.46
C LEU A 75 -1.67 8.46 -6.14
N GLU A 76 -2.85 8.40 -6.78
CA GLU A 76 -3.28 7.23 -7.55
C GLU A 76 -2.24 6.84 -8.63
N LYS A 77 -1.71 7.83 -9.35
CA LYS A 77 -0.69 7.59 -10.38
C LYS A 77 0.58 7.02 -9.77
N MET A 78 1.06 7.59 -8.67
CA MET A 78 2.28 7.11 -8.00
C MET A 78 2.13 5.70 -7.44
N VAL A 79 1.01 5.42 -6.77
CA VAL A 79 0.72 4.10 -6.20
C VAL A 79 0.62 3.05 -7.33
N LYS A 80 -0.01 3.38 -8.45
CA LYS A 80 -0.04 2.52 -9.65
C LYS A 80 1.37 2.27 -10.21
N GLN A 81 2.23 3.28 -10.24
CA GLN A 81 3.62 3.13 -10.66
C GLN A 81 4.41 2.22 -9.72
N PHE A 82 4.29 2.42 -8.40
CA PHE A 82 4.94 1.56 -7.41
C PHE A 82 4.52 0.10 -7.55
N HIS A 83 3.23 -0.15 -7.77
CA HIS A 83 2.73 -1.50 -7.96
C HIS A 83 3.30 -2.12 -9.26
N LYS A 84 3.31 -1.35 -10.35
CA LYS A 84 3.87 -1.76 -11.64
C LYS A 84 5.35 -2.15 -11.55
N ILE A 85 6.15 -1.41 -10.79
CA ILE A 85 7.58 -1.71 -10.59
C ILE A 85 7.84 -2.70 -9.44
N SER A 86 6.77 -3.23 -8.82
CA SER A 86 6.83 -4.25 -7.77
C SER A 86 7.55 -3.80 -6.49
N VAL A 87 7.52 -2.51 -6.17
CA VAL A 87 7.99 -1.96 -4.88
C VAL A 87 6.83 -1.81 -3.87
N VAL A 88 5.59 -2.05 -4.29
CA VAL A 88 4.46 -2.30 -3.40
C VAL A 88 3.58 -3.42 -3.94
N GLU A 89 2.83 -4.06 -3.05
CA GLU A 89 1.83 -5.08 -3.36
C GLU A 89 0.45 -4.63 -2.90
N MET A 90 -0.58 -4.97 -3.68
CA MET A 90 -1.98 -4.70 -3.36
C MET A 90 -2.64 -5.98 -2.86
N LYS A 91 -2.98 -6.03 -1.57
CA LYS A 91 -3.63 -7.19 -0.98
C LYS A 91 -5.08 -6.88 -0.67
N GLU A 92 -5.99 -7.73 -1.15
CA GLU A 92 -7.40 -7.67 -0.73
C GLU A 92 -7.49 -7.88 0.78
N MET A 93 -8.25 -7.03 1.48
CA MET A 93 -8.59 -7.29 2.86
C MET A 93 -9.51 -8.51 2.89
N GLY A 94 -8.94 -9.67 3.21
CA GLY A 94 -9.68 -10.93 3.19
C GLY A 94 -10.94 -10.81 4.04
N ARG A 95 -12.11 -10.97 3.43
CA ARG A 95 -13.33 -11.27 4.18
C ARG A 95 -13.03 -12.52 4.99
N GLY A 96 -12.98 -12.39 6.33
CA GLY A 96 -12.79 -13.53 7.21
C GLY A 96 -13.77 -14.61 6.81
N ASN A 97 -13.26 -15.79 6.46
CA ASN A 97 -14.09 -16.98 6.33
C ASN A 97 -14.68 -17.25 7.72
N GLY A 98 -15.89 -16.77 7.96
CA GLY A 98 -16.75 -17.25 9.04
C GLY A 98 -17.08 -18.72 8.77
N GLY A 99 -16.19 -19.61 9.16
CA GLY A 99 -16.51 -21.03 9.30
C GLY A 99 -17.47 -21.21 10.48
N PRO A 100 -18.50 -22.06 10.38
CA PRO A 100 -19.52 -22.16 11.41
C PRO A 100 -18.92 -22.68 12.72
N SER A 101 -19.21 -21.97 13.82
CA SER A 101 -19.03 -22.45 15.18
C SER A 101 -19.74 -23.79 15.34
N ALA A 102 -18.98 -24.88 15.36
CA ALA A 102 -19.48 -26.19 15.74
C ALA A 102 -19.64 -26.22 17.27
N ASP A 103 -20.86 -25.90 17.68
CA ASP A 103 -21.50 -26.26 18.93
C ASP A 103 -21.05 -27.67 19.40
N ARG A 104 -20.25 -27.74 20.46
CA ARG A 104 -19.99 -28.98 21.20
C ARG A 104 -20.54 -28.84 22.61
N ARG A 105 -21.81 -29.22 22.79
CA ARG A 105 -22.39 -29.49 24.10
C ARG A 105 -21.69 -30.71 24.72
N PRO A 106 -21.31 -30.68 26.01
CA PRO A 106 -20.84 -31.87 26.70
C PRO A 106 -22.03 -32.77 27.04
N GLY A 107 -22.01 -34.02 26.56
CA GLY A 107 -22.95 -35.04 26.99
C GLY A 107 -22.67 -35.46 28.43
N MET A 108 -23.67 -35.30 29.30
CA MET A 108 -23.76 -35.98 30.59
C MET A 108 -23.69 -37.49 30.38
N GLN A 109 -22.81 -38.17 31.11
CA GLN A 109 -22.95 -39.61 31.35
C GLN A 109 -23.63 -39.79 32.71
N THR A 110 -24.68 -40.61 32.66
CA THR A 110 -25.50 -41.12 33.78
C THR A 110 -24.74 -42.12 34.64
#